data_AF-A0A0R1SPK0-F1
#
_entry.id   AF-A0A0R1SPK0-F1
#
_cell.length_a   1.000
_cell.length_b   1.000
_cell.length_c   1.000
_cell.angle_alpha   90.00
_cell.angle_beta   90.00
_cell.angle_gamma   90.00
#
_symmetry.space_group_name_H-M   'P 1'
#
loop_
_entity.id
_entity.type
_entity.pdbx_description
1 polymer ?
#
loop_
_entity_poly.entity_id
_entity_poly.type
_entity_poly.pdbx_seq_one_letter_code
_entity_poly.pdbx_strand_id
1 'polypeptide(L)' 'MDFIFMIVAFLVGLVFLVSGTHIKSSSVSRICYGVGMFGVILAMYIAWPK' A
#
# COMPACT_ATOMS: atom_id res chain seq x y z
N MET A 1 -12.81 -1.36 -14.83
CA MET A 1 -11.41 -0.86 -14.85
C MET A 1 -10.93 -0.55 -13.44
N ASP A 2 -11.78 -0.03 -12.56
CA ASP A 2 -11.45 0.34 -11.17
C ASP A 2 -11.15 -0.84 -10.25
N PHE A 3 -11.81 -1.99 -10.44
CA PHE A 3 -11.59 -3.17 -9.60
C PHE A 3 -10.18 -3.76 -9.73
N ILE A 4 -9.66 -3.88 -10.96
CA ILE A 4 -8.29 -4.36 -11.18
C ILE A 4 -7.28 -3.35 -10.62
N PHE A 5 -7.54 -2.05 -10.82
CA PHE A 5 -6.68 -1.00 -10.29
C PHE A 5 -6.65 -1.00 -8.75
N MET A 6 -7.79 -1.22 -8.10
CA MET A 6 -7.89 -1.40 -6.65
C MET A 6 -7.07 -2.59 -6.16
N ILE A 7 -7.16 -3.75 -6.81
CA ILE A 7 -6.38 -4.94 -6.44
C ILE A 7 -4.88 -4.67 -6.58
N VAL A 8 -4.46 -4.04 -7.68
CA VAL A 8 -3.05 -3.70 -7.91
C VAL A 8 -2.56 -2.71 -6.85
N ALA A 9 -3.32 -1.65 -6.56
CA ALA A 9 -2.98 -0.68 -5.53
C ALA A 9 -2.87 -1.32 -4.13
N PHE A 10 -3.78 -2.25 -3.82
CA PHE A 10 -3.76 -2.98 -2.56
C PHE A 10 -2.55 -3.93 -2.45
N LEU A 11 -2.27 -4.72 -3.50
CA LEU A 11 -1.12 -5.62 -3.54
C LEU A 11 0.20 -4.86 -3.44
N VAL A 12 0.35 -3.76 -4.18
CA VAL A 12 1.52 -2.89 -4.10
C VAL A 12 1.64 -2.33 -2.68
N GLY A 13 0.56 -1.80 -2.11
CA GLY A 13 0.53 -1.29 -0.75
C GLY A 13 0.99 -2.34 0.28
N LEU A 14 0.44 -3.55 0.18
CA LEU A 14 0.76 -4.68 1.06
C LEU A 14 2.22 -5.12 0.92
N VAL A 15 2.75 -5.21 -0.30
CA VAL A 15 4.16 -5.56 -0.53
C VAL A 15 5.08 -4.53 0.12
N PHE A 16 4.80 -3.23 -0.03
CA PHE A 16 5.58 -2.18 0.62
C PHE A 16 5.49 -2.24 2.16
N LEU A 17 4.31 -2.51 2.72
CA LEU A 17 4.11 -2.71 4.16
C LEU A 17 4.92 -3.91 4.67
N VAL A 18 4.84 -5.06 4.00
CA VAL A 18 5.55 -6.29 4.40
C VAL A 18 7.05 -6.12 4.23
N SER A 19 7.51 -5.58 3.10
CA SER A 19 8.93 -5.30 2.87
C SER A 19 9.49 -4.28 3.88
N GLY A 20 8.70 -3.28 4.27
CA GLY A 20 9.06 -2.31 5.31
C GLY A 20 9.38 -2.96 6.66
N THR A 21 8.75 -4.08 7.00
CA THR A 21 9.00 -4.86 8.22
C THR A 21 10.37 -5.55 8.21
N HIS A 22 10.83 -6.00 7.04
CA HIS A 22 12.11 -6.72 6.91
C HIS A 22 13.32 -5.80 6.73
N ILE A 23 13.11 -4.50 6.50
CA ILE A 23 14.19 -3.53 6.27
C ILE A 23 14.78 -3.04 7.59
N LYS A 24 16.08 -3.31 7.79
CA LYS A 24 16.84 -2.90 8.98
C LYS A 24 17.03 -1.38 9.10
N SER A 25 16.92 -0.64 7.99
CA SER A 25 17.09 0.82 7.96
C SER A 25 15.79 1.53 8.35
N SER A 26 15.82 2.27 9.46
CA SER A 26 14.64 2.97 10.01
C SER A 26 14.04 3.98 9.03
N SER A 27 14.86 4.72 8.30
CA SER A 27 14.40 5.71 7.32
C SER A 27 13.68 5.07 6.13
N VAL A 28 14.24 3.98 5.60
CA VAL A 28 13.67 3.28 4.44
C VAL A 28 12.42 2.50 4.84
N SER A 29 12.40 1.92 6.03
CA SER A 29 11.24 1.25 6.61
C SER A 29 10.05 2.23 6.75
N ARG A 30 10.29 3.44 7.28
CA ARG A 30 9.24 4.48 7.38
C ARG A 30 8.69 4.91 6.02
N ILE A 31 9.53 5.06 5.01
CA ILE A 31 9.09 5.40 3.65
C ILE A 31 8.25 4.25 3.08
N CYS A 32 8.68 3.00 3.22
CA CYS A 32 7.92 1.84 2.77
C CYS A 32 6.56 1.73 3.47
N TYR A 33 6.51 1.97 4.79
CA TYR A 33 5.25 2.01 5.53
C TYR A 33 4.33 3.14 5.06
N GLY A 34 4.87 4.34 4.84
CA GLY A 34 4.10 5.49 4.35
C GLY A 34 3.50 5.23 2.97
N VAL A 35 4.31 4.74 2.02
CA VAL A 35 3.86 4.39 0.67
C VAL A 35 2.86 3.23 0.71
N GLY A 36 3.12 2.20 1.52
CA GLY A 36 2.25 1.05 1.70
C GLY A 36 0.87 1.44 2.24
N MET A 37 0.85 2.27 3.29
CA MET A 37 -0.38 2.80 3.89
C MET A 37 -1.19 3.62 2.87
N PHE A 38 -0.53 4.47 2.09
CA PHE A 38 -1.19 5.28 1.07
C PHE A 38 -1.85 4.42 -0.02
N GLY A 39 -1.17 3.34 -0.44
CA GLY A 39 -1.70 2.36 -1.40
C GLY A 39 -2.95 1.64 -0.89
N VAL A 40 -2.96 1.24 0.39
CA VAL A 40 -4.12 0.59 1.02
C VAL A 40 -5.30 1.56 1.16
N ILE A 41 -5.06 2.82 1.58
CA ILE A 41 -6.10 3.84 1.69
C ILE A 41 -6.69 4.17 0.32
N LEU A 42 -5.85 4.29 -0.71
CA LEU A 42 -6.30 4.53 -2.08
C LEU A 42 -7.18 3.38 -2.59
N ALA A 43 -6.77 2.13 -2.32
CA ALA A 43 -7.59 0.96 -2.65
C ALA A 43 -8.94 0.98 -1.92
N MET A 44 -8.98 1.32 -0.63
CA MET A 44 -10.22 1.47 0.13
C MET A 44 -11.13 2.58 -0.44
N TYR A 45 -10.55 3.70 -0.86
CA TYR A 45 -11.32 4.80 -1.47
C TYR A 45 -11.97 4.40 -2.81
N ILE A 46 -11.26 3.58 -3.60
CA ILE A 46 -11.80 3.04 -4.85
C ILE A 46 -12.86 1.96 -4.57
N ALA A 47 -12.67 1.16 -3.52
CA ALA A 47 -13.63 0.15 -3.07
C ALA A 47 -14.92 0.74 -2.50
N TRP A 48 -14.89 1.99 -2.04
CA TRP A 48 -16.02 2.63 -1.38
C TRP A 48 -17.17 2.83 -2.37
N PRO A 49 -18.37 2.28 -2.10
CA PRO A 49 -19.53 2.46 -2.96
C PRO A 49 -19.99 3.91 -2.84
N LYS A 50 -19.98 4.64 -3.95
CA LYS A 50 -20.57 5.99 -4.05
C LYS A 50 -22.01 5.90 -4.52
#